data_AF-A0A0D3JLD3-F1
#
_entry.id   AF-A0A0D3JLD3-F1
#
_cell.length_a   1.000
_cell.length_b   1.000
_cell.length_c   1.000
_cell.angle_alpha   90.00
_cell.angle_beta   90.00
_cell.angle_gamma   90.00
#
_symmetry.space_group_name_H-M   'P 1'
#
loop_
_entity.id
_entity.type
_entity.pdbx_description
1 polymer ?
#
loop_
_entity_poly.entity_id
_entity_poly.type
_entity_poly.pdbx_seq_one_letter_code
_entity_poly.pdbx_strand_id
1 'polypeptide(L)'
;MSRSHYGEEIAFYFAFMDLSNRALLPIALLGPLVFAVRFLARQYGSPVYAALLPFYAAAIVLWGSYFLMLWQRRRAELQVAWGVKHFEPRSFERPQFQCWHNKSTGEQRYYPEWRRLAKRALSLLVTLLQTAFLVFLTLLIYLHYVNAFEYYSGLKKTLIASALNGLMYGSIIMGLELLLFGAISRNLTEFENYRTQSEFESAYIFKMFFFVWVEM
;
A
#
# COMPACT_ATOMS: atom_id res chain seq x y z
N MET A 1 24.39 -4.00 11.66
CA MET A 1 24.82 -5.20 10.92
C MET A 1 24.18 -5.36 9.54
N SER A 2 22.96 -4.88 9.28
CA SER A 2 22.30 -5.07 7.97
C SER A 2 22.87 -4.25 6.80
N ARG A 3 23.38 -3.03 7.03
CA ARG A 3 23.85 -2.11 5.96
C ARG A 3 25.00 -2.67 5.12
N SER A 4 26.00 -3.29 5.74
CA SER A 4 27.23 -3.75 5.08
C SER A 4 27.05 -4.94 4.15
N HIS A 5 25.87 -5.59 4.16
CA HIS A 5 25.61 -6.78 3.35
C HIS A 5 24.47 -6.59 2.35
N TYR A 6 23.50 -5.72 2.63
CA TYR A 6 22.28 -5.59 1.83
C TYR A 6 22.08 -4.22 1.17
N GLY A 7 22.97 -3.26 1.42
CA GLY A 7 22.83 -1.91 0.89
C GLY A 7 21.91 -1.02 1.73
N GLU A 8 21.77 0.23 1.27
CA GLU A 8 21.19 1.32 2.07
C GLU A 8 19.66 1.30 2.05
N GLU A 9 19.05 0.92 0.93
CA GLU A 9 17.59 0.80 0.78
C GLU A 9 17.01 -0.24 1.76
N ILE A 10 17.62 -1.44 1.80
CA ILE A 10 17.21 -2.50 2.72
C ILE A 10 17.44 -2.09 4.18
N ALA A 11 18.51 -1.34 4.46
CA ALA A 11 18.77 -0.82 5.80
C ALA A 11 17.72 0.20 6.26
N PHE A 12 17.25 1.09 5.37
CA PHE A 12 16.14 2.00 5.66
C PHE A 12 14.83 1.26 5.92
N TYR A 13 14.54 0.20 5.17
CA TYR A 13 13.37 -0.64 5.40
C TYR A 13 13.37 -1.26 6.81
N PHE A 14 14.48 -1.91 7.21
CA PHE A 14 14.57 -2.49 8.56
C PHE A 14 14.53 -1.44 9.67
N ALA A 15 15.12 -0.26 9.46
CA ALA A 15 15.05 0.83 10.41
C ALA A 15 13.61 1.36 10.57
N PHE A 16 12.85 1.46 9.47
CA PHE A 16 11.43 1.82 9.48
C PHE A 16 10.60 0.79 10.25
N MET A 17 10.83 -0.50 9.99
CA MET A 17 10.13 -1.59 10.65
C MET A 17 10.38 -1.62 12.16
N ASP A 18 11.63 -1.45 12.60
CA ASP A 18 11.97 -1.38 14.03
C ASP A 18 11.30 -0.19 14.73
N LEU A 19 11.32 1.00 14.10
CA LEU A 19 10.63 2.17 14.64
C LEU A 19 9.13 1.95 14.71
N SER A 20 8.52 1.40 13.66
CA SER A 20 7.10 1.08 13.59
C SER A 20 6.69 0.14 14.72
N ASN A 21 7.42 -0.96 14.93
CA ASN A 21 7.12 -1.93 15.99
C ASN A 21 7.15 -1.28 17.37
N ARG A 22 8.12 -0.42 17.66
CA ARG A 22 8.22 0.26 18.96
C ARG A 22 7.16 1.34 19.14
N ALA A 23 6.88 2.12 18.09
CA ALA A 23 5.91 3.21 18.14
C ALA A 23 4.46 2.72 18.22
N LEU A 24 4.18 1.51 17.72
CA LEU A 24 2.85 0.88 17.75
C LEU A 24 2.46 0.34 19.13
N LEU A 25 3.43 -0.05 19.98
CA LEU A 25 3.18 -0.60 21.31
C LEU A 25 2.16 0.20 22.17
N PRO A 26 2.28 1.54 22.33
CA PRO A 26 1.31 2.29 23.11
C PRO A 26 -0.12 2.21 22.55
N ILE A 27 -0.29 2.26 21.22
CA ILE A 27 -1.61 2.10 20.60
C ILE A 27 -2.14 0.67 20.74
N ALA A 28 -1.27 -0.32 20.59
CA ALA A 28 -1.64 -1.73 20.73
C ALA A 28 -2.20 -2.05 22.12
N LEU A 29 -1.80 -1.29 23.16
CA LEU A 29 -2.35 -1.40 24.51
C LEU A 29 -3.64 -0.58 24.70
N LEU A 30 -3.74 0.60 24.06
CA LEU A 30 -4.94 1.44 24.14
C LEU A 30 -6.17 0.79 23.49
N GLY A 31 -6.00 0.09 22.37
CA GLY A 31 -7.10 -0.56 21.63
C GLY A 31 -7.91 -1.56 22.47
N PRO A 32 -7.27 -2.57 23.10
CA PRO A 32 -7.94 -3.52 23.99
C PRO A 32 -8.62 -2.86 25.18
N LEU A 33 -8.05 -1.78 25.72
CA LEU A 33 -8.65 -1.02 26.81
C LEU A 33 -9.97 -0.37 26.37
N VAL A 34 -9.97 0.32 25.22
CA VAL A 34 -11.19 0.91 24.65
C VAL A 34 -12.22 -0.17 24.31
N PHE A 35 -11.77 -1.32 23.82
CA PHE A 35 -12.64 -2.48 23.57
C PHE A 35 -13.29 -3.02 24.85
N ALA A 36 -12.53 -3.15 25.93
CA ALA A 36 -13.05 -3.58 27.23
C ALA A 36 -14.07 -2.56 27.78
N VAL A 37 -13.78 -1.26 27.68
CA VAL A 37 -14.72 -0.19 28.07
C VAL A 37 -15.99 -0.25 27.23
N ARG A 38 -15.89 -0.48 25.92
CA ARG A 38 -17.06 -0.67 25.03
C ARG A 38 -17.90 -1.88 25.48
N PHE A 39 -17.25 -2.99 25.79
CA PHE A 39 -17.91 -4.22 26.22
C PHE A 39 -18.67 -4.02 27.52
N LEU A 40 -18.02 -3.44 28.54
CA LEU A 40 -18.65 -3.12 29.83
C LEU A 40 -19.75 -2.07 29.69
N ALA A 41 -19.52 -0.99 28.95
CA ALA A 41 -20.52 0.05 28.74
C ALA A 41 -21.79 -0.52 28.07
N ARG A 42 -21.64 -1.46 27.14
CA ARG A 42 -22.78 -2.19 26.53
C ARG A 42 -23.50 -3.09 27.54
N GLN A 43 -22.77 -3.75 28.43
CA GLN A 43 -23.37 -4.61 29.47
C GLN A 43 -24.17 -3.81 30.51
N TYR A 44 -23.69 -2.61 30.89
CA TYR A 44 -24.31 -1.76 31.91
C TYR A 44 -25.18 -0.62 31.36
N GLY A 45 -25.38 -0.54 30.03
CA GLY A 45 -26.19 0.52 29.39
C GLY A 45 -25.64 1.94 29.54
N SER A 46 -24.33 2.10 29.73
CA SER A 46 -23.71 3.41 30.01
C SER A 46 -23.33 4.17 28.73
N PRO A 47 -23.61 5.49 28.64
CA PRO A 47 -23.25 6.31 27.48
C PRO A 47 -21.75 6.69 27.45
N VAL A 48 -20.96 6.30 28.45
CA VAL A 48 -19.54 6.72 28.58
C VAL A 48 -18.70 6.37 27.36
N TYR A 49 -18.95 5.24 26.69
CA TYR A 49 -18.23 4.88 25.47
C TYR A 49 -18.45 5.88 24.32
N ALA A 50 -19.67 6.37 24.14
CA ALA A 50 -20.00 7.35 23.10
C ALA A 50 -19.23 8.66 23.29
N ALA A 51 -19.04 9.08 24.54
CA ALA A 51 -18.25 10.26 24.87
C ALA A 51 -16.74 10.04 24.65
N LEU A 52 -16.22 8.81 24.83
CA LEU A 52 -14.80 8.48 24.69
C LEU A 52 -14.31 8.31 23.23
N LEU A 53 -15.21 7.90 22.33
CA LEU A 53 -14.94 7.71 20.89
C LEU A 53 -14.20 8.87 20.21
N PRO A 54 -14.65 10.14 20.31
CA PRO A 54 -13.96 11.26 19.66
C PRO A 54 -12.55 11.49 20.22
N PHE A 55 -12.35 11.30 21.53
CA PHE A 55 -11.02 11.42 22.14
C PHE A 55 -10.07 10.32 21.67
N TYR A 56 -10.57 9.09 21.55
CA TYR A 56 -9.80 7.98 21.00
C TYR A 56 -9.41 8.22 19.53
N ALA A 57 -10.35 8.70 18.71
CA ALA A 57 -10.08 9.07 17.33
C ALA A 57 -9.02 10.19 17.22
N ALA A 58 -9.14 11.24 18.05
CA ALA A 58 -8.16 12.30 18.12
C ALA A 58 -6.76 11.77 18.53
N ALA A 59 -6.70 10.87 19.50
CA ALA A 59 -5.45 10.25 19.94
C ALA A 59 -4.78 9.44 18.81
N ILE A 60 -5.55 8.67 18.02
CA ILE A 60 -5.01 7.94 16.86
C ILE A 60 -4.44 8.90 15.81
N VAL A 61 -5.18 9.97 15.47
CA VAL A 61 -4.73 10.96 14.47
C VAL A 61 -3.47 11.68 14.93
N LEU A 62 -3.41 12.08 16.20
CA LEU A 62 -2.24 12.70 16.80
C LEU A 62 -1.05 11.75 16.80
N TRP A 63 -1.26 10.49 17.17
CA TRP A 63 -0.20 9.48 17.10
C TRP A 63 0.29 9.25 15.68
N GLY A 64 -0.59 9.17 14.69
CA GLY A 64 -0.19 8.97 13.28
C GLY A 64 0.69 10.12 12.80
N SER A 65 0.30 11.35 13.14
CA SER A 65 1.09 12.56 12.84
C SER A 65 2.44 12.55 13.55
N TYR A 66 2.45 12.21 14.84
CA TYR A 66 3.66 12.09 15.64
C TYR A 66 4.61 11.01 15.12
N PHE A 67 4.08 9.85 14.73
CA PHE A 67 4.85 8.76 14.13
C PHE A 67 5.54 9.21 12.82
N LEU A 68 4.82 9.92 11.96
CA LEU A 68 5.41 10.47 10.73
C LEU A 68 6.55 11.45 11.03
N MET A 69 6.38 12.33 12.02
CA MET A 69 7.45 13.24 12.46
C MET A 69 8.66 12.49 13.01
N LEU A 70 8.42 11.47 13.84
CA LEU A 70 9.49 10.61 14.36
C LEU A 70 10.25 9.91 13.24
N TRP A 71 9.54 9.37 12.25
CA TRP A 71 10.18 8.74 11.11
C TRP A 71 10.98 9.73 10.28
N GLN A 72 10.45 10.92 10.00
CA GLN A 72 11.17 11.96 9.28
C GLN A 72 12.48 12.35 9.98
N ARG A 73 12.43 12.54 11.30
CA ARG A 73 13.62 12.81 12.12
C ARG A 73 14.60 11.65 12.08
N ARG A 74 14.14 10.42 12.32
CA ARG A 74 14.98 9.23 12.34
C ARG A 74 15.65 8.98 10.99
N ARG A 75 14.91 9.14 9.90
CA ARG A 75 15.43 9.04 8.54
C ARG A 75 16.54 10.08 8.30
N ALA A 76 16.35 11.33 8.72
CA ALA A 76 17.38 12.37 8.58
C ALA A 76 18.66 12.05 9.38
N GLU A 77 18.51 11.58 10.62
CA GLU A 77 19.65 11.13 11.45
C GLU A 77 20.42 10.00 10.76
N LEU A 78 19.71 9.00 10.23
CA LEU A 78 20.32 7.87 9.51
C LEU A 78 20.99 8.32 8.21
N GLN A 79 20.37 9.24 7.46
CA GLN A 79 20.96 9.79 6.24
C GLN A 79 22.30 10.49 6.50
N VAL A 80 22.39 11.25 7.60
CA VAL A 80 23.64 11.91 8.02
C VAL A 80 24.65 10.88 8.53
N ALA A 81 24.24 9.98 9.43
CA ALA A 81 25.12 8.96 10.00
C ALA A 81 25.70 8.01 8.94
N TRP A 82 24.97 7.80 7.85
CA TRP A 82 25.41 6.94 6.75
C TRP A 82 26.10 7.69 5.62
N GLY A 83 26.11 9.02 5.62
CA GLY A 83 26.74 9.83 4.57
C GLY A 83 25.99 9.84 3.25
N VAL A 84 24.70 9.51 3.25
CA VAL A 84 23.88 9.33 2.03
C VAL A 84 23.01 10.53 1.71
N LYS A 85 23.06 11.58 2.53
CA LYS A 85 22.25 12.80 2.40
C LYS A 85 22.39 13.50 1.04
N HIS A 86 23.55 13.39 0.40
CA HIS A 86 23.86 13.98 -0.90
C HIS A 86 24.13 12.94 -2.00
N PHE A 87 23.92 11.67 -1.69
CA PHE A 87 24.06 10.61 -2.69
C PHE A 87 22.69 10.45 -3.35
N GLU A 88 22.51 11.03 -4.54
CA GLU A 88 21.45 10.52 -5.40
C GLU A 88 21.78 9.04 -5.61
N PRO A 89 20.86 8.10 -5.31
CA PRO A 89 21.08 6.72 -5.70
C PRO A 89 21.38 6.76 -7.19
N ARG A 90 22.56 6.28 -7.61
CA ARG A 90 22.91 6.20 -9.03
C ARG A 90 21.87 5.28 -9.67
N SER A 91 20.78 5.86 -10.12
CA SER A 91 19.68 5.13 -10.69
C SER A 91 20.16 4.71 -12.07
N PHE A 92 20.65 3.48 -12.16
CA PHE A 92 21.20 2.94 -13.38
C PHE A 92 20.18 3.07 -14.51
N GLU A 93 20.64 3.48 -15.68
CA GLU A 93 19.82 3.48 -16.89
C GLU A 93 19.44 2.05 -17.23
N ARG A 94 18.16 1.82 -17.49
CA ARG A 94 17.65 0.47 -17.72
C ARG A 94 18.14 -0.03 -19.08
N PRO A 95 18.67 -1.26 -19.18
CA PRO A 95 19.07 -1.83 -20.46
C PRO A 95 17.89 -2.00 -21.44
N GLN A 96 16.67 -2.07 -20.89
CA GLN A 96 15.41 -2.18 -21.64
C GLN A 96 14.88 -0.82 -22.15
N PHE A 97 15.52 0.29 -21.76
CA PHE A 97 15.08 1.63 -22.16
C PHE A 97 15.25 1.84 -23.67
N GLN A 98 14.14 2.00 -24.37
CA GLN A 98 14.14 2.25 -25.80
C GLN A 98 14.29 3.76 -26.07
N CYS A 99 15.35 4.11 -26.76
CA CYS A 99 15.69 5.49 -27.07
C CYS A 99 15.76 5.70 -28.59
N TRP A 100 15.36 6.88 -29.06
CA TRP A 100 15.38 7.21 -30.50
C TRP A 100 16.77 7.69 -30.91
N HIS A 101 17.33 7.10 -31.97
CA HIS A 101 18.63 7.50 -32.49
C HIS A 101 18.46 8.60 -33.54
N ASN A 102 19.12 9.74 -33.34
CA ASN A 102 19.34 10.69 -34.42
C ASN A 102 20.64 10.31 -35.16
N LYS A 103 20.55 10.01 -36.46
CA LYS A 103 21.70 9.52 -37.26
C LYS A 103 22.76 10.60 -37.54
N SER A 104 22.47 11.88 -37.30
CA SER A 104 23.32 12.99 -37.74
C SER A 104 24.25 13.60 -36.67
N THR A 105 23.99 13.41 -35.37
CA THR A 105 24.60 14.25 -34.31
C THR A 105 25.32 13.49 -33.19
N GLY A 106 25.21 12.15 -33.12
CA GLY A 106 26.04 11.32 -32.22
C GLY A 106 25.82 11.46 -30.70
N GLU A 107 25.17 12.51 -30.21
CA GLU A 107 24.90 12.73 -28.77
C GLU A 107 23.50 12.26 -28.30
N GLN A 108 23.33 12.25 -26.96
CA GLN A 108 22.32 11.49 -26.21
C GLN A 108 20.86 11.66 -26.67
N ARG A 109 20.17 10.53 -26.62
CA ARG A 109 18.88 10.23 -27.23
C ARG A 109 17.72 10.65 -26.34
N TYR A 110 16.76 11.41 -26.89
CA TYR A 110 15.56 11.85 -26.19
C TYR A 110 14.33 11.03 -26.60
N TYR A 111 13.47 10.69 -25.63
CA TYR A 111 12.17 10.07 -25.91
C TYR A 111 11.11 11.19 -26.00
N PRO A 112 10.31 11.29 -27.08
CA PRO A 112 9.35 12.39 -27.24
C PRO A 112 8.35 12.46 -26.09
N GLU A 113 8.23 13.63 -25.43
CA GLU A 113 7.39 13.79 -24.24
C GLU A 113 5.91 13.56 -24.52
N TRP A 114 5.40 14.01 -25.67
CA TRP A 114 3.99 13.81 -26.01
C TRP A 114 3.62 12.32 -26.09
N ARG A 115 4.55 11.47 -26.60
CA ARG A 115 4.35 10.01 -26.62
C ARG A 115 4.39 9.45 -25.21
N ARG A 116 5.30 9.95 -24.39
CA ARG A 116 5.43 9.53 -22.99
C ARG A 116 4.15 9.86 -22.21
N LEU A 117 3.64 11.08 -22.36
CA LEU A 117 2.40 11.54 -21.74
C LEU A 117 1.20 10.73 -22.23
N ALA A 118 1.08 10.48 -23.53
CA ALA A 118 0.00 9.65 -24.08
C ALA A 118 0.04 8.22 -23.52
N LYS A 119 1.22 7.60 -23.44
CA LYS A 119 1.39 6.27 -22.85
C LYS A 119 1.06 6.24 -21.35
N ARG A 120 1.52 7.23 -20.59
CA ARG A 120 1.22 7.37 -19.15
C ARG A 120 -0.27 7.60 -18.91
N ALA A 121 -0.92 8.43 -19.73
CA ALA A 121 -2.37 8.65 -19.66
C ALA A 121 -3.15 7.36 -19.96
N LEU A 122 -2.75 6.62 -21.00
CA LEU A 122 -3.34 5.33 -21.32
C LEU A 122 -3.13 4.32 -20.17
N SER A 123 -1.91 4.24 -19.64
CA SER A 123 -1.62 3.36 -18.52
C SER A 123 -2.43 3.72 -17.28
N LEU A 124 -2.55 5.00 -16.95
CA LEU A 124 -3.36 5.48 -15.83
C LEU A 124 -4.82 5.09 -16.04
N LEU A 125 -5.36 5.27 -17.25
CA LEU A 125 -6.72 4.85 -17.58
C LEU A 125 -6.91 3.35 -17.35
N VAL A 126 -5.98 2.51 -17.82
CA VAL A 126 -6.05 1.05 -17.62
C VAL A 126 -5.97 0.70 -16.13
N THR A 127 -5.07 1.33 -15.37
CA THR A 127 -4.97 1.14 -13.92
C THR A 127 -6.28 1.51 -13.20
N LEU A 128 -6.91 2.62 -13.59
CA LEU A 128 -8.20 3.03 -13.02
C LEU A 128 -9.34 2.06 -13.39
N LEU A 129 -9.40 1.60 -14.63
CA LEU A 129 -10.40 0.61 -15.06
C LEU A 129 -10.25 -0.72 -14.31
N GLN A 130 -9.00 -1.16 -14.13
CA GLN A 130 -8.69 -2.34 -13.34
C GLN A 130 -9.11 -2.17 -11.87
N THR A 131 -8.89 -0.97 -11.30
CA THR A 131 -9.28 -0.66 -9.92
C THR A 131 -10.80 -0.64 -9.77
N ALA A 132 -11.51 -0.03 -10.73
CA ALA A 132 -12.97 -0.03 -10.77
C ALA A 132 -13.54 -1.45 -10.89
N PHE A 133 -12.91 -2.31 -11.68
CA PHE A 133 -13.28 -3.72 -11.79
C PHE A 133 -13.10 -4.47 -10.46
N LEU A 134 -12.02 -4.21 -9.72
CA LEU A 134 -11.79 -4.76 -8.39
C LEU A 134 -12.85 -4.32 -7.36
N VAL A 135 -13.20 -3.03 -7.36
CA VAL A 135 -14.27 -2.49 -6.51
C VAL A 135 -15.60 -3.17 -6.85
N PHE A 136 -15.90 -3.33 -8.14
CA PHE A 136 -17.10 -4.02 -8.60
C PHE A 136 -17.15 -5.48 -8.14
N LEU A 137 -16.07 -6.24 -8.29
CA LEU A 137 -15.99 -7.63 -7.81
C LEU A 137 -16.17 -7.72 -6.30
N THR A 138 -15.51 -6.84 -5.54
CA THR A 138 -15.64 -6.78 -4.08
C THR A 138 -17.08 -6.50 -3.66
N LEU A 139 -17.76 -5.57 -4.35
CA LEU A 139 -19.17 -5.28 -4.13
C LEU A 139 -20.06 -6.49 -4.44
N LEU A 140 -19.81 -7.21 -5.54
CA LEU A 140 -20.57 -8.42 -5.88
C LEU A 140 -20.42 -9.52 -4.83
N ILE A 141 -19.19 -9.76 -4.35
CA ILE A 141 -18.93 -10.74 -3.29
C ILE A 141 -19.65 -10.33 -2.00
N TYR A 142 -19.59 -9.04 -1.66
CA TYR A 142 -20.30 -8.50 -0.50
C TYR A 142 -21.83 -8.68 -0.61
N LEU A 143 -22.43 -8.34 -1.76
CA LEU A 143 -23.87 -8.52 -1.98
C LEU A 143 -24.27 -10.00 -1.91
N HIS A 144 -23.47 -10.89 -2.50
CA HIS A 144 -23.68 -12.33 -2.39
C HIS A 144 -23.63 -12.79 -0.93
N TYR A 145 -22.66 -12.31 -0.16
CA TYR A 145 -22.53 -12.62 1.25
C TYR A 145 -23.73 -12.16 2.07
N VAL A 146 -24.21 -10.93 1.89
CA VAL A 146 -25.37 -10.40 2.61
C VAL A 146 -26.62 -11.23 2.33
N ASN A 147 -26.87 -11.55 1.06
CA ASN A 147 -28.01 -12.40 0.67
C ASN A 147 -27.92 -13.81 1.26
N ALA A 148 -26.71 -14.38 1.30
CA ALA A 148 -26.48 -15.68 1.93
C ALA A 148 -26.65 -15.61 3.45
N PHE A 149 -26.21 -14.51 4.08
CA PHE A 149 -26.28 -14.32 5.53
C PHE A 149 -27.72 -14.30 6.05
N GLU A 150 -28.65 -13.68 5.31
CA GLU A 150 -30.08 -13.67 5.65
C GLU A 150 -30.72 -15.07 5.66
N TYR A 151 -30.16 -16.01 4.89
CA TYR A 151 -30.65 -17.39 4.81
C TYR A 151 -30.18 -18.27 5.99
N TYR A 152 -29.05 -17.96 6.62
CA TYR A 152 -28.48 -18.78 7.69
C TYR A 152 -29.07 -18.43 9.07
N SER A 153 -29.94 -19.29 9.60
CA SER A 153 -30.37 -19.21 10.99
C SER A 153 -29.43 -19.96 11.95
N GLY A 154 -28.97 -19.29 13.00
CA GLY A 154 -28.21 -19.87 14.11
C GLY A 154 -26.71 -19.52 14.14
N LEU A 155 -26.16 -19.39 15.36
CA LEU A 155 -24.79 -18.90 15.62
C LEU A 155 -23.69 -19.74 14.96
N LYS A 156 -23.79 -21.08 15.00
CA LYS A 156 -22.77 -21.96 14.40
C LYS A 156 -22.75 -21.85 12.87
N LYS A 157 -23.92 -21.78 12.23
CA LYS A 157 -24.04 -21.69 10.77
C LYS A 157 -23.56 -20.33 10.24
N THR A 158 -23.91 -19.25 10.94
CA THR A 158 -23.43 -17.90 10.63
C THR A 158 -21.92 -17.79 10.78
N LEU A 159 -21.33 -18.30 11.86
CA LEU A 159 -19.86 -18.31 12.03
C LEU A 159 -19.14 -19.08 10.92
N ILE A 160 -19.64 -20.26 10.55
CA ILE A 160 -19.05 -21.05 9.45
C ILE A 160 -19.19 -20.33 8.11
N ALA A 161 -20.36 -19.75 7.82
CA ALA A 161 -20.60 -19.01 6.58
C ALA A 161 -19.71 -17.76 6.47
N SER A 162 -19.55 -17.00 7.55
CA SER A 162 -18.65 -15.84 7.60
C SER A 162 -17.18 -16.24 7.43
N ALA A 163 -16.74 -17.34 8.06
CA ALA A 163 -15.38 -17.83 7.90
C ALA A 163 -15.09 -18.29 6.47
N LEU A 164 -16.01 -19.06 5.87
CA LEU A 164 -15.88 -19.51 4.48
C LEU A 164 -15.86 -18.33 3.51
N ASN A 165 -16.72 -17.33 3.70
CA ASN A 165 -16.71 -16.15 2.85
C ASN A 165 -15.39 -15.37 2.98
N GLY A 166 -14.87 -15.19 4.20
CA GLY A 166 -13.56 -14.54 4.40
C GLY A 166 -12.42 -15.26 3.69
N LEU A 167 -12.40 -16.60 3.73
CA LEU A 167 -11.42 -17.43 3.02
C LEU A 167 -11.58 -17.33 1.49
N MET A 168 -12.81 -17.37 0.99
CA MET A 168 -13.09 -17.23 -0.44
C MET A 168 -12.68 -15.85 -0.96
N TYR A 169 -13.08 -14.79 -0.26
CA TYR A 169 -12.70 -13.42 -0.60
C TYR A 169 -11.17 -13.26 -0.60
N GLY A 170 -10.50 -13.63 0.49
CA GLY A 170 -9.05 -13.47 0.60
C GLY A 170 -8.26 -14.29 -0.44
N SER A 171 -8.69 -15.51 -0.74
CA SER A 171 -8.01 -16.34 -1.75
C SER A 171 -8.22 -15.87 -3.18
N ILE A 172 -9.44 -15.45 -3.54
CA ILE A 172 -9.76 -14.96 -4.89
C ILE A 172 -9.05 -13.64 -5.15
N ILE A 173 -9.16 -12.67 -4.23
CA ILE A 173 -8.59 -11.34 -4.42
C ILE A 173 -7.06 -11.41 -4.45
N MET A 174 -6.43 -12.12 -3.49
CA MET A 174 -4.97 -12.28 -3.47
C MET A 174 -4.45 -13.03 -4.72
N GLY A 175 -5.21 -14.00 -5.24
CA GLY A 175 -4.87 -14.67 -6.50
C GLY A 175 -4.92 -13.75 -7.72
N LEU A 176 -5.95 -12.89 -7.80
CA LEU A 176 -6.07 -11.87 -8.85
C LEU A 176 -4.95 -10.83 -8.76
N GLU A 177 -4.59 -10.40 -7.55
CA GLU A 177 -3.51 -9.47 -7.31
C GLU A 177 -2.18 -10.02 -7.84
N LEU A 178 -1.81 -11.22 -7.39
CA LEU A 178 -0.51 -11.82 -7.70
C LEU A 178 -0.35 -12.15 -9.20
N LEU A 179 -1.40 -12.71 -9.83
CA LEU A 179 -1.29 -13.28 -11.17
C LEU A 179 -1.72 -12.33 -12.29
N LEU A 180 -2.77 -11.54 -12.08
CA LEU A 180 -3.34 -10.68 -13.11
C LEU A 180 -2.88 -9.23 -12.93
N PHE A 181 -3.15 -8.65 -11.77
CA PHE A 181 -2.96 -7.21 -11.56
C PHE A 181 -1.49 -6.81 -11.45
N GLY A 182 -0.67 -7.63 -10.80
CA GLY A 182 0.79 -7.48 -10.81
C GLY A 182 1.36 -7.57 -12.22
N ALA A 183 0.93 -8.56 -13.00
CA ALA A 183 1.38 -8.75 -14.38
C ALA A 183 0.97 -7.58 -15.30
N ILE A 184 -0.30 -7.13 -15.22
CA ILE A 184 -0.79 -5.99 -16.00
C ILE A 184 -0.03 -4.71 -15.61
N SER A 185 0.11 -4.43 -14.32
CA SER A 185 0.82 -3.24 -13.83
C SER A 185 2.28 -3.20 -14.28
N ARG A 186 2.93 -4.36 -14.28
CA ARG A 186 4.30 -4.50 -14.79
C ARG A 186 4.37 -4.25 -16.28
N ASN A 187 3.53 -4.92 -17.07
CA ASN A 187 3.50 -4.77 -18.53
C ASN A 187 3.18 -3.32 -18.95
N LEU A 188 2.26 -2.66 -18.25
CA LEU A 188 1.95 -1.24 -18.46
C LEU A 188 3.15 -0.34 -18.16
N THR A 189 3.86 -0.61 -17.05
CA THR A 189 5.04 0.18 -16.67
C THR A 189 6.21 -0.06 -17.63
N GLU A 190 6.33 -1.26 -18.20
CA GLU A 190 7.29 -1.56 -19.27
C GLU A 190 6.90 -0.81 -20.56
N PHE A 191 5.61 -0.78 -20.89
CA PHE A 191 5.09 -0.01 -22.03
C PHE A 191 5.36 1.50 -21.92
N GLU A 192 5.32 2.07 -20.71
CA GLU A 192 5.64 3.48 -20.43
C GLU A 192 7.12 3.86 -20.66
N ASN A 193 8.02 2.88 -20.71
CA ASN A 193 9.44 3.04 -21.08
C ASN A 193 10.21 4.08 -20.23
N TYR A 194 10.29 3.86 -18.91
CA TYR A 194 11.12 4.68 -18.00
C TYR A 194 12.61 4.50 -18.24
N ARG A 195 13.37 5.59 -18.05
CA ARG A 195 14.81 5.63 -18.27
C ARG A 195 15.58 4.94 -17.15
N THR A 196 15.24 5.24 -15.91
CA THR A 196 15.96 4.72 -14.75
C THR A 196 15.17 3.62 -14.04
N GLN A 197 15.88 2.73 -13.35
CA GLN A 197 15.25 1.63 -12.61
C GLN A 197 14.37 2.16 -11.46
N SER A 198 14.82 3.21 -10.76
CA SER A 198 14.07 3.82 -9.65
C SER A 198 12.75 4.44 -10.11
N GLU A 199 12.72 5.11 -11.27
CA GLU A 199 11.47 5.64 -11.84
C GLU A 199 10.50 4.53 -12.23
N PHE A 200 11.01 3.45 -12.84
CA PHE A 200 10.20 2.29 -13.19
C PHE A 200 9.58 1.65 -11.95
N GLU A 201 10.37 1.40 -10.91
CA GLU A 201 9.89 0.80 -9.66
C GLU A 201 8.89 1.70 -8.95
N SER A 202 9.17 3.00 -8.87
CA SER A 202 8.25 3.98 -8.27
C SER A 202 6.91 4.02 -9.02
N ALA A 203 6.94 4.01 -10.36
CA ALA A 203 5.74 4.00 -11.17
C ALA A 203 4.96 2.68 -11.11
N TYR A 204 5.64 1.54 -10.95
CA TYR A 204 5.03 0.25 -10.73
C TYR A 204 4.35 0.20 -9.34
N ILE A 205 5.07 0.61 -8.29
CA ILE A 205 4.54 0.70 -6.92
C ILE A 205 3.32 1.61 -6.87
N PHE A 206 3.37 2.76 -7.56
CA PHE A 206 2.23 3.68 -7.62
C PHE A 206 0.99 3.05 -8.26
N LYS A 207 1.14 2.25 -9.33
CA LYS A 207 0.01 1.51 -9.91
C LYS A 207 -0.50 0.43 -8.98
N MET A 208 0.40 -0.32 -8.35
CA MET A 208 0.05 -1.37 -7.37
C MET A 208 -0.66 -0.80 -6.14
N PHE A 209 -0.31 0.41 -5.71
CA PHE A 209 -0.90 1.07 -4.55
C PHE A 209 -2.43 1.18 -4.67
N PHE A 210 -2.98 1.50 -5.85
CA PHE A 210 -4.43 1.58 -6.02
C PHE A 210 -5.14 0.25 -5.79
N PHE A 211 -4.52 -0.87 -6.15
CA PHE A 211 -5.10 -2.20 -5.95
C PHE A 211 -5.02 -2.62 -4.49
N VAL A 212 -3.83 -2.53 -3.91
CA VAL A 212 -3.59 -2.86 -2.51
C VAL A 212 -4.48 -2.01 -1.60
N TRP A 213 -4.69 -0.73 -1.94
CA TRP A 213 -5.58 0.15 -1.17
C TRP A 213 -7.05 -0.26 -1.22
N VAL A 214 -7.54 -0.80 -2.35
CA VAL A 214 -8.92 -1.30 -2.47
C VAL A 214 -9.11 -2.62 -1.73
N GLU A 215 -8.05 -3.43 -1.62
CA GLU A 215 -8.08 -4.73 -0.93
C GLU A 215 -8.06 -4.62 0.60
N MET A 216 -7.39 -3.60 1.14
CA MET A 216 -7.25 -3.36 2.59
C MET A 216 -8.55 -2.89 3.25
#